data_AF-A0A225UNM6-F1
#
_entry.id   AF-A0A225UNM6-F1
#
_cell.length_a   1.000
_cell.length_b   1.000
_cell.length_c   1.000
_cell.angle_alpha   90.00
_cell.angle_beta   90.00
_cell.angle_gamma   90.00
#
_symmetry.space_group_name_H-M   'P 1'
#
loop_
_entity.id
_entity.type
_entity.pdbx_description
1 polymer ?
#
loop_
_entity_poly.entity_id
_entity_poly.type
_entity_poly.pdbx_seq_one_letter_code
_entity_poly.pdbx_strand_id
1 'polypeptide(L)'
;MNIDSEQCSDIYGTFEGRQMDTETLSRPSTRKSVFGFAGVAGILLITGYATSSGFQPPQSVNSVVEFNEKDEVGAVETPLYHNVALDTELNAIEQQFVNGIDAAHIQKYLHAYSSKPHIAGSKADYETALYTVEQFESFGIKAEIKEYYTLLSTPVRRRLAILEPADAAQELNLTEASVSGDACTTDSSAEPPFLAYSPSGNVTASVVYANYGSQQDFQWLVDQGIDLNGKIALVRYGTNYRGLKVLAALEHGMAG
;
A
#
# COMPACT_ATOMS: atom_id res chain seq x y z
N MET A 1 -15.93 38.90 11.79
CA MET A 1 -14.73 38.21 12.29
C MET A 1 -14.14 37.49 11.11
N ASN A 2 -12.97 37.90 10.65
CA ASN A 2 -12.27 37.16 9.60
C ASN A 2 -11.77 35.86 10.21
N ILE A 3 -12.04 34.76 9.53
CA ILE A 3 -11.28 33.52 9.70
C ILE A 3 -10.42 33.47 8.46
N ASP A 4 -9.16 33.87 8.61
CA ASP A 4 -8.19 33.78 7.52
C ASP A 4 -7.94 32.28 7.28
N SER A 5 -8.47 31.78 6.16
CA SER A 5 -8.15 30.45 5.67
C SER A 5 -6.74 30.50 5.08
N GLU A 6 -5.72 30.38 5.93
CA GLU A 6 -4.37 30.10 5.46
C GLU A 6 -4.41 28.82 4.64
N GLN A 7 -4.18 28.97 3.33
CA GLN A 7 -4.26 27.87 2.39
C GLN A 7 -3.13 26.89 2.68
N CYS A 8 -3.48 25.63 2.90
CA CYS A 8 -2.54 24.52 2.80
C CYS A 8 -2.21 24.33 1.31
N SER A 9 -1.34 25.19 0.77
CA SER A 9 -0.91 25.15 -0.63
C SER A 9 0.11 24.03 -0.84
N ASP A 10 -0.27 23.05 -1.66
CA ASP A 10 0.54 21.91 -2.12
C ASP A 10 1.11 20.97 -1.05
N ILE A 11 0.22 20.21 -0.42
CA ILE A 11 0.54 18.85 0.08
C ILE A 11 0.73 17.84 -1.07
N TYR A 12 0.25 18.13 -2.29
CA TYR A 12 0.22 17.20 -3.43
C TYR A 12 1.18 17.57 -4.56
N GLY A 13 2.43 17.93 -4.22
CA GLY A 13 3.49 18.32 -5.18
C GLY A 13 4.01 17.21 -6.12
N THR A 14 3.17 16.24 -6.48
CA THR A 14 3.49 15.12 -7.40
C THR A 14 2.38 14.78 -8.39
N PHE A 15 1.21 15.45 -8.33
CA PHE A 15 0.06 15.12 -9.20
C PHE A 15 -0.15 16.14 -10.31
N GLU A 16 0.81 16.23 -11.23
CA GLU A 16 0.61 16.93 -12.51
C GLU A 16 -0.33 16.12 -13.40
N GLY A 17 -1.62 16.47 -13.34
CA GLY A 17 -2.64 15.91 -14.22
C GLY A 17 -2.34 16.21 -15.69
N ARG A 18 -2.30 15.16 -16.52
CA ARG A 18 -1.99 15.24 -17.96
C ARG A 18 -2.90 16.22 -18.69
N GLN A 19 -2.35 17.33 -19.20
CA GLN A 19 -3.05 18.14 -20.21
C GLN A 19 -3.03 17.41 -21.56
N MET A 20 -4.13 17.48 -22.31
CA MET A 20 -4.26 16.88 -23.63
C MET A 20 -4.46 17.94 -24.70
N ASP A 21 -3.46 18.10 -25.57
CA ASP A 21 -3.59 18.85 -26.81
C ASP A 21 -4.28 18.02 -27.89
N THR A 22 -5.24 18.63 -28.59
CA THR A 22 -6.07 18.01 -29.62
C THR A 22 -5.68 18.45 -31.02
N GLU A 23 -4.71 17.79 -31.67
CA GLU A 23 -4.62 17.86 -33.14
C GLU A 23 -3.85 16.72 -33.83
N THR A 24 -4.14 16.55 -35.13
CA THR A 24 -3.47 15.68 -36.13
C THR A 24 -3.67 14.15 -36.06
N LEU A 25 -4.81 13.70 -36.59
CA LEU A 25 -5.01 12.33 -37.10
C LEU A 25 -4.76 12.28 -38.62
N SER A 26 -3.73 11.54 -39.07
CA SER A 26 -3.54 11.24 -40.50
C SER A 26 -3.03 9.82 -40.74
N ARG A 27 -3.92 8.96 -41.27
CA ARG A 27 -3.64 7.58 -41.72
C ARG A 27 -2.95 7.56 -43.09
N PRO A 28 -1.99 6.66 -43.32
CA PRO A 28 -1.66 6.14 -44.65
C PRO A 28 -2.17 4.71 -44.87
N SER A 29 -2.35 4.34 -46.14
CA SER A 29 -2.84 3.04 -46.61
C SER A 29 -1.70 2.05 -46.92
N THR A 30 -1.99 0.75 -46.96
CA THR A 30 -1.24 -0.22 -47.78
C THR A 30 -2.15 -1.36 -48.29
N ARG A 31 -1.76 -2.01 -49.41
CA ARG A 31 -2.62 -2.94 -50.17
C ARG A 31 -1.81 -4.13 -50.74
N LYS A 32 -2.32 -5.37 -50.53
CA LYS A 32 -1.95 -6.67 -51.17
C LYS A 32 -0.52 -7.23 -50.85
N SER A 33 -0.35 -8.46 -50.33
CA SER A 33 -0.60 -9.84 -50.89
C SER A 33 0.50 -10.27 -51.87
N VAL A 34 1.01 -11.52 -51.94
CA VAL A 34 0.43 -12.89 -51.76
C VAL A 34 1.50 -13.86 -51.18
N PHE A 35 1.19 -14.96 -50.45
CA PHE A 35 1.11 -16.37 -50.92
C PHE A 35 0.97 -17.34 -49.72
N GLY A 36 0.49 -18.57 -49.94
CA GLY A 36 0.53 -19.66 -48.95
C GLY A 36 0.70 -21.06 -49.57
N PHE A 37 1.13 -22.02 -48.75
CA PHE A 37 1.10 -23.49 -48.96
C PHE A 37 1.06 -24.11 -47.53
N ALA A 38 -0.01 -24.78 -47.10
CA ALA A 38 -0.39 -26.17 -47.37
C ALA A 38 0.57 -27.21 -46.74
N GLY A 39 0.10 -27.97 -45.74
CA GLY A 39 0.93 -28.94 -45.00
C GLY A 39 0.22 -29.77 -43.91
N VAL A 40 -0.74 -30.61 -44.31
CA VAL A 40 -1.14 -31.92 -43.73
C VAL A 40 -0.52 -32.27 -42.36
N ALA A 41 -1.27 -32.13 -41.25
CA ALA A 41 -2.09 -33.17 -40.60
C ALA A 41 -1.32 -34.41 -40.05
N GLY A 42 -1.41 -34.61 -38.74
CA GLY A 42 -0.95 -35.81 -38.04
C GLY A 42 -1.66 -35.96 -36.68
N ILE A 43 -2.70 -36.78 -36.62
CA ILE A 43 -3.47 -37.08 -35.40
C ILE A 43 -2.85 -38.30 -34.72
N LEU A 44 -2.57 -38.20 -33.41
CA LEU A 44 -2.37 -39.35 -32.54
C LEU A 44 -3.10 -39.12 -31.21
N LEU A 45 -4.16 -39.90 -30.98
CA LEU A 45 -4.92 -39.94 -29.72
C LEU A 45 -4.40 -41.11 -28.88
N ILE A 46 -3.99 -40.84 -27.64
CA ILE A 46 -3.89 -41.85 -26.59
C ILE A 46 -4.59 -41.30 -25.34
N THR A 47 -5.55 -42.07 -24.84
CA THR A 47 -6.39 -41.77 -23.68
C THR A 47 -5.72 -42.15 -22.36
N GLY A 48 -5.91 -41.34 -21.31
CA GLY A 48 -5.57 -41.71 -19.93
C GLY A 48 -6.13 -40.71 -18.92
N TYR A 49 -7.11 -41.13 -18.11
CA TYR A 49 -7.78 -40.27 -17.11
C TYR A 49 -6.90 -40.06 -15.87
N ALA A 50 -6.73 -38.81 -15.44
CA ALA A 50 -6.46 -38.45 -14.05
C ALA A 50 -7.04 -37.06 -13.75
N THR A 51 -7.70 -36.92 -12.61
CA THR A 51 -8.38 -35.69 -12.19
C THR A 51 -7.38 -34.58 -11.87
N SER A 52 -7.50 -33.42 -12.52
CA SER A 52 -6.97 -32.16 -12.00
C SER A 52 -8.13 -31.24 -11.64
N SER A 53 -8.24 -30.93 -10.35
CA SER A 53 -9.12 -29.88 -9.84
C SER A 53 -8.74 -28.54 -10.46
N GLY A 54 -9.70 -27.85 -11.07
CA GLY A 54 -9.50 -26.53 -11.64
C GLY A 54 -9.23 -25.47 -10.56
N PHE A 55 -7.96 -25.29 -10.21
CA PHE A 55 -7.48 -24.14 -9.45
C PHE A 55 -6.05 -23.80 -9.90
N GLN A 56 -5.94 -22.88 -10.85
CA GLN A 56 -4.67 -22.18 -11.10
C GLN A 56 -4.66 -20.94 -10.19
N PRO A 57 -3.61 -20.72 -9.37
CA PRO A 57 -3.43 -19.42 -8.73
C PRO A 57 -3.22 -18.36 -9.83
N PRO A 58 -3.70 -17.12 -9.64
CA PRO A 58 -3.46 -16.05 -10.60
C PRO A 58 -1.94 -15.85 -10.74
N GLN A 59 -1.41 -16.04 -11.95
CA GLN A 59 -0.01 -15.76 -12.20
C GLN A 59 0.21 -14.26 -12.09
N SER A 60 1.13 -13.86 -11.21
CA SER A 60 1.63 -12.50 -11.11
C SER A 60 2.26 -12.10 -12.44
N VAL A 61 1.54 -11.32 -13.23
CA VAL A 61 2.07 -10.77 -14.48
C VAL A 61 3.04 -9.64 -14.12
N ASN A 62 4.31 -9.99 -13.96
CA ASN A 62 5.39 -9.02 -13.84
C ASN A 62 5.54 -8.31 -15.19
N SER A 63 4.97 -7.12 -15.32
CA SER A 63 5.15 -6.29 -16.51
C SER A 63 6.53 -5.62 -16.47
N VAL A 64 7.37 -5.87 -17.47
CA VAL A 64 8.63 -5.14 -17.73
C VAL A 64 8.58 -4.61 -19.16
N VAL A 65 8.65 -3.29 -19.31
CA VAL A 65 8.57 -2.54 -20.56
C VAL A 65 9.38 -1.24 -20.35
N GLU A 66 10.62 -1.21 -20.84
CA GLU A 66 11.44 0.00 -20.82
C GLU A 66 10.88 1.06 -21.78
N PHE A 67 10.99 2.33 -21.41
CA PHE A 67 10.83 3.46 -22.33
C PHE A 67 12.05 4.36 -22.28
N ASN A 68 12.43 4.84 -23.47
CA ASN A 68 13.73 5.43 -23.75
C ASN A 68 13.63 6.96 -23.69
N GLU A 69 14.22 7.58 -22.67
CA GLU A 69 14.30 9.03 -22.54
C GLU A 69 15.64 9.52 -23.10
N LYS A 70 15.59 10.35 -24.15
CA LYS A 70 16.77 11.03 -24.68
C LYS A 70 16.85 12.44 -24.11
N ASP A 71 17.55 12.59 -23.00
CA ASP A 71 18.20 13.84 -22.67
C ASP A 71 19.73 13.68 -22.71
N GLU A 72 20.37 14.45 -23.60
CA GLU A 72 21.81 14.66 -23.53
C GLU A 72 22.13 15.52 -22.31
N VAL A 73 22.40 14.87 -21.17
CA VAL A 73 23.60 15.03 -20.32
C VAL A 73 23.38 14.32 -18.98
N GLY A 74 23.92 13.10 -18.88
CA GLY A 74 24.36 12.46 -17.62
C GLY A 74 23.39 12.44 -16.43
N ALA A 75 22.26 11.72 -16.54
CA ALA A 75 21.39 11.39 -15.41
C ALA A 75 21.28 9.87 -15.20
N VAL A 76 21.04 9.44 -13.95
CA VAL A 76 20.93 8.03 -13.55
C VAL A 76 19.47 7.59 -13.64
N GLU A 77 19.20 6.49 -14.34
CA GLU A 77 17.84 5.98 -14.58
C GLU A 77 17.08 5.65 -13.28
N THR A 78 15.92 6.28 -13.09
CA THR A 78 14.95 5.94 -12.04
C THR A 78 13.83 5.05 -12.60
N PRO A 79 13.58 3.84 -12.06
CA PRO A 79 12.88 2.76 -12.77
C PRO A 79 11.34 2.77 -12.59
N LEU A 80 10.69 3.94 -12.67
CA LEU A 80 9.28 4.10 -12.25
C LEU A 80 8.24 4.43 -13.34
N TYR A 81 8.66 4.57 -14.61
CA TYR A 81 7.75 4.99 -15.70
C TYR A 81 7.50 3.90 -16.75
N HIS A 82 6.51 3.04 -16.47
CA HIS A 82 5.95 2.11 -17.45
C HIS A 82 4.78 2.76 -18.21
N ASN A 83 4.93 2.98 -19.52
CA ASN A 83 3.77 3.27 -20.36
C ASN A 83 3.04 1.96 -20.68
N VAL A 84 1.94 1.70 -19.96
CA VAL A 84 1.04 0.58 -20.27
C VAL A 84 0.23 0.93 -21.52
N ALA A 85 0.60 0.32 -22.66
CA ALA A 85 -0.26 0.33 -23.84
C ALA A 85 -1.52 -0.52 -23.56
N LEU A 86 -2.70 0.02 -23.85
CA LEU A 86 -3.94 -0.76 -23.81
C LEU A 86 -4.01 -1.64 -25.07
N ASP A 87 -3.96 -2.96 -24.89
CA ASP A 87 -4.08 -3.94 -25.98
C ASP A 87 -5.47 -3.99 -26.65
N THR A 88 -6.43 -3.21 -26.14
CA THR A 88 -7.83 -3.18 -26.58
C THR A 88 -8.23 -1.76 -26.97
N GLU A 89 -8.74 -1.57 -28.19
CA GLU A 89 -9.39 -0.30 -28.58
C GLU A 89 -10.64 -0.07 -27.72
N LEU A 90 -10.66 1.04 -26.96
CA LEU A 90 -11.82 1.43 -26.15
C LEU A 90 -13.00 1.78 -27.06
N ASN A 91 -14.18 1.25 -26.74
CA ASN A 91 -15.40 1.68 -27.41
C ASN A 91 -15.80 3.11 -26.98
N ALA A 92 -16.75 3.74 -27.69
CA ALA A 92 -17.11 5.13 -27.45
C ALA A 92 -17.56 5.44 -26.00
N ILE A 93 -18.21 4.50 -25.31
CA ILE A 93 -18.66 4.65 -23.91
C ILE A 93 -17.46 4.54 -22.95
N GLU A 94 -16.57 3.58 -23.19
CA GLU A 94 -15.34 3.40 -22.41
C GLU A 94 -14.41 4.61 -22.56
N GLN A 95 -14.25 5.11 -23.78
CA GLN A 95 -13.46 6.33 -24.03
C GLN A 95 -14.10 7.56 -23.40
N GLN A 96 -15.44 7.70 -23.44
CA GLN A 96 -16.15 8.78 -22.75
C GLN A 96 -15.95 8.70 -21.22
N PHE A 97 -15.99 7.50 -20.64
CA PHE A 97 -15.73 7.29 -19.22
C PHE A 97 -14.30 7.69 -18.85
N VAL A 98 -13.29 7.21 -19.58
CA VAL A 98 -11.87 7.55 -19.35
C VAL A 98 -11.63 9.06 -19.50
N ASN A 99 -12.21 9.69 -20.53
CA ASN A 99 -12.10 11.14 -20.73
C ASN A 99 -12.84 11.96 -19.66
N GLY A 100 -13.75 11.35 -18.91
CA GLY A 100 -14.45 11.98 -17.78
C GLY A 100 -13.67 11.93 -16.45
N ILE A 101 -12.51 11.28 -16.41
CA ILE A 101 -11.65 11.22 -15.22
C ILE A 101 -10.87 12.53 -15.11
N ASP A 102 -11.26 13.37 -14.15
CA ASP A 102 -10.61 14.65 -13.88
C ASP A 102 -9.64 14.58 -12.69
N ALA A 103 -8.39 14.91 -12.96
CA ALA A 103 -7.31 15.01 -11.99
C ALA A 103 -7.62 15.97 -10.83
N ALA A 104 -8.23 17.13 -11.10
CA ALA A 104 -8.55 18.13 -10.09
C ALA A 104 -9.61 17.62 -9.10
N HIS A 105 -10.57 16.83 -9.59
CA HIS A 105 -11.54 16.16 -8.73
C HIS A 105 -10.88 15.10 -7.84
N ILE A 106 -9.97 14.28 -8.37
CA ILE A 106 -9.21 13.29 -7.58
C ILE A 106 -8.43 13.97 -6.44
N GLN A 107 -7.69 15.05 -6.76
CA GLN A 107 -6.93 15.82 -5.78
C GLN A 107 -7.85 16.42 -4.70
N LYS A 108 -8.99 17.00 -5.09
CA LYS A 108 -10.00 17.54 -4.17
C LYS A 108 -10.55 16.47 -3.22
N TYR A 109 -10.89 15.28 -3.73
CA TYR A 109 -11.40 14.20 -2.89
C TYR A 109 -10.32 13.67 -1.93
N LEU A 110 -9.09 13.51 -2.41
CA LEU A 110 -7.96 13.10 -1.57
C LEU A 110 -7.72 14.11 -0.43
N HIS A 111 -7.74 15.41 -0.74
CA HIS A 111 -7.65 16.48 0.26
C HIS A 111 -8.76 16.39 1.32
N ALA A 112 -10.00 16.15 0.91
CA ALA A 112 -11.11 15.99 1.87
C ALA A 112 -10.84 14.82 2.82
N TYR A 113 -10.50 13.64 2.30
CA TYR A 113 -10.27 12.44 3.12
C TYR A 113 -9.02 12.53 3.99
N SER A 114 -7.89 13.04 3.49
CA SER A 114 -6.63 13.08 4.27
C SER A 114 -6.44 14.35 5.11
N SER A 115 -7.45 15.21 5.24
CA SER A 115 -7.36 16.48 5.99
C SER A 115 -7.28 16.33 7.51
N LYS A 116 -7.65 15.15 8.05
CA LYS A 116 -7.66 14.85 9.49
C LYS A 116 -7.33 13.38 9.74
N PRO A 117 -6.75 13.00 10.89
CA PRO A 117 -6.70 11.61 11.34
C PRO A 117 -8.10 11.01 11.50
N HIS A 118 -8.38 9.89 10.84
CA HIS A 118 -9.70 9.25 10.81
C HIS A 118 -9.63 7.73 11.09
N ILE A 119 -9.04 7.34 12.23
CA ILE A 119 -8.98 5.92 12.63
C ILE A 119 -10.39 5.32 12.76
N ALA A 120 -10.54 4.05 12.36
CA ALA A 120 -11.81 3.33 12.36
C ALA A 120 -12.57 3.46 13.70
N GLY A 121 -13.85 3.83 13.64
CA GLY A 121 -14.71 4.05 14.82
C GLY A 121 -14.53 5.39 15.54
N SER A 122 -13.66 6.28 15.04
CA SER A 122 -13.54 7.65 15.54
C SER A 122 -14.66 8.56 15.03
N LYS A 123 -14.81 9.74 15.64
CA LYS A 123 -15.73 10.78 15.12
C LYS A 123 -15.35 11.24 13.70
N ALA A 124 -14.06 11.33 13.40
CA ALA A 124 -13.58 11.76 12.08
C ALA A 124 -13.85 10.70 11.00
N ASP A 125 -13.76 9.40 11.33
CA ASP A 125 -14.15 8.28 10.45
C ASP A 125 -15.66 8.28 10.14
N TYR A 126 -16.50 8.69 11.09
CA TYR A 126 -17.92 8.93 10.81
C TYR A 126 -18.16 10.19 9.95
N GLU A 127 -17.38 11.27 10.15
CA GLU A 127 -17.43 12.47 9.30
C GLU A 127 -17.06 12.17 7.84
N THR A 128 -16.04 11.33 7.58
CA THR A 128 -15.67 10.90 6.22
C THR A 128 -16.71 9.95 5.59
N ALA A 129 -17.36 9.10 6.39
CA ALA A 129 -18.49 8.29 5.92
C ALA A 129 -19.68 9.16 5.48
N LEU A 130 -20.03 10.20 6.24
CA LEU A 130 -21.08 11.16 5.88
C LEU A 130 -20.71 11.94 4.59
N TYR A 131 -19.46 12.38 4.46
CA TYR A 131 -18.96 13.01 3.24
C TYR A 131 -19.07 12.08 2.02
N THR A 132 -18.79 10.78 2.20
CA THR A 132 -18.94 9.77 1.13
C THR A 132 -20.38 9.65 0.65
N VAL A 133 -21.35 9.66 1.58
CA VAL A 133 -22.80 9.67 1.26
C VAL A 133 -23.16 10.92 0.45
N GLU A 134 -22.74 12.10 0.90
CA GLU A 134 -22.97 13.37 0.20
C GLU A 134 -22.43 13.33 -1.24
N GLN A 135 -21.20 12.86 -1.44
CA GLN A 135 -20.62 12.77 -2.77
C GLN A 135 -21.41 11.78 -3.65
N PHE A 136 -21.74 10.59 -3.15
CA PHE A 136 -22.52 9.60 -3.91
C PHE A 136 -23.91 10.12 -4.29
N GLU A 137 -24.64 10.74 -3.37
CA GLU A 137 -25.95 11.34 -3.65
C GLU A 137 -25.85 12.47 -4.68
N SER A 138 -24.78 13.29 -4.64
CA SER A 138 -24.52 14.33 -5.64
C SER A 138 -24.27 13.77 -7.04
N PHE A 139 -23.75 12.53 -7.15
CA PHE A 139 -23.56 11.81 -8.41
C PHE A 139 -24.82 11.05 -8.88
N GLY A 140 -25.94 11.17 -8.14
CA GLY A 140 -27.18 10.44 -8.42
C GLY A 140 -27.17 8.97 -7.95
N ILE A 141 -26.20 8.58 -7.12
CA ILE A 141 -26.09 7.25 -6.54
C ILE A 141 -26.81 7.23 -5.19
N LYS A 142 -27.78 6.34 -5.01
CA LYS A 142 -28.43 6.13 -3.71
C LYS A 142 -27.44 5.48 -2.74
N ALA A 143 -27.09 6.17 -1.67
CA ALA A 143 -26.21 5.67 -0.61
C ALA A 143 -26.99 5.32 0.67
N GLU A 144 -26.41 4.45 1.52
CA GLU A 144 -26.88 4.16 2.88
C GLU A 144 -25.69 3.79 3.77
N ILE A 145 -25.67 4.24 5.02
CA ILE A 145 -24.66 3.83 6.01
C ILE A 145 -25.14 2.56 6.71
N LYS A 146 -24.28 1.54 6.79
CA LYS A 146 -24.51 0.32 7.56
C LYS A 146 -23.53 0.24 8.71
N GLU A 147 -24.06 0.38 9.93
CA GLU A 147 -23.29 0.36 11.16
C GLU A 147 -23.09 -1.09 11.65
N TYR A 148 -21.87 -1.40 12.10
CA TYR A 148 -21.51 -2.69 12.69
C TYR A 148 -20.66 -2.47 13.94
N TYR A 149 -21.04 -3.10 15.04
CA TYR A 149 -20.24 -3.11 16.27
C TYR A 149 -19.19 -4.21 16.20
N THR A 150 -17.93 -3.81 16.02
CA THR A 150 -16.79 -4.71 15.89
C THR A 150 -15.80 -4.53 17.03
N LEU A 151 -15.00 -5.56 17.32
CA LEU A 151 -13.91 -5.45 18.29
C LEU A 151 -12.75 -4.69 17.63
N LEU A 152 -12.48 -3.48 18.10
CA LEU A 152 -11.31 -2.68 17.75
C LEU A 152 -10.35 -2.58 18.94
N SER A 153 -9.15 -2.06 18.71
CA SER A 153 -8.15 -1.80 19.75
C SER A 153 -7.46 -0.47 19.52
N THR A 154 -7.33 0.34 20.57
CA THR A 154 -6.57 1.61 20.59
C THR A 154 -5.58 1.61 21.77
N PRO A 155 -4.47 2.38 21.69
CA PRO A 155 -3.48 2.41 22.74
C PRO A 155 -3.97 3.23 23.96
N VAL A 156 -3.77 2.70 25.17
CA VAL A 156 -4.04 3.44 26.42
C VAL A 156 -2.74 4.01 27.01
N ARG A 157 -1.66 3.20 27.00
CA ARG A 157 -0.31 3.58 27.43
C ARG A 157 0.70 2.78 26.63
N ARG A 158 1.88 3.36 26.40
CA ARG A 158 3.00 2.77 25.68
C ARG A 158 4.30 3.26 26.31
N ARG A 159 5.32 2.39 26.36
CA ARG A 159 6.64 2.69 26.91
C ARG A 159 7.66 1.73 26.32
N LEU A 160 8.83 2.22 25.96
CA LEU A 160 9.99 1.42 25.58
C LEU A 160 11.23 2.08 26.16
N ALA A 161 12.09 1.32 26.84
CA ALA A 161 13.27 1.85 27.50
C ALA A 161 14.40 0.82 27.47
N ILE A 162 15.62 1.31 27.29
CA ILE A 162 16.85 0.58 27.60
C ILE A 162 17.07 0.76 29.11
N LEU A 163 17.17 -0.33 29.86
CA LEU A 163 17.37 -0.29 31.32
C LEU A 163 18.83 -0.59 31.72
N GLU A 164 19.53 -1.41 30.94
CA GLU A 164 20.92 -1.77 31.16
C GLU A 164 21.69 -1.81 29.82
N PRO A 165 23.02 -1.54 29.82
CA PRO A 165 23.81 -1.08 30.96
C PRO A 165 23.46 0.37 31.37
N ALA A 166 23.83 0.75 32.60
CA ALA A 166 23.35 1.99 33.24
C ALA A 166 23.80 3.29 32.54
N ASP A 167 24.88 3.25 31.77
CA ASP A 167 25.39 4.32 30.92
C ASP A 167 24.62 4.48 29.60
N ALA A 168 23.98 3.41 29.12
CA ALA A 168 23.10 3.41 27.95
C ALA A 168 21.60 3.56 28.33
N ALA A 169 21.27 3.51 29.62
CA ALA A 169 19.90 3.48 30.12
C ALA A 169 19.13 4.77 29.77
N GLN A 170 18.03 4.61 29.04
CA GLN A 170 17.22 5.71 28.52
C GLN A 170 15.80 5.25 28.18
N GLU A 171 14.83 6.14 28.36
CA GLU A 171 13.48 5.95 27.82
C GLU A 171 13.41 6.49 26.40
N LEU A 172 12.92 5.70 25.45
CA LEU A 172 12.89 6.08 24.05
C LEU A 172 11.66 6.95 23.77
N ASN A 173 11.87 8.07 23.09
CA ASN A 173 10.76 8.87 22.57
C ASN A 173 10.07 8.09 21.43
N LEU A 174 8.81 7.70 21.66
CA LEU A 174 8.00 6.96 20.69
C LEU A 174 7.07 7.88 19.88
N THR A 175 7.10 9.19 20.09
CA THR A 175 6.27 10.16 19.35
C THR A 175 6.96 10.52 18.05
N GLU A 176 6.19 10.50 16.96
CA GLU A 176 6.67 10.90 15.64
C GLU A 176 7.02 12.40 15.63
N ALA A 177 8.09 12.76 14.93
CA ALA A 177 8.57 14.14 14.90
C ALA A 177 7.73 14.98 13.93
N SER A 178 7.25 16.14 14.37
CA SER A 178 6.60 17.10 13.49
C SER A 178 7.58 17.71 12.49
N VAL A 179 7.11 17.95 11.27
CA VAL A 179 7.84 18.58 10.18
C VAL A 179 7.47 20.06 10.12
N SER A 180 8.48 20.94 10.11
CA SER A 180 8.25 22.39 10.08
C SER A 180 7.55 22.81 8.79
N GLY A 181 6.41 23.51 8.92
CA GLY A 181 5.57 23.93 7.80
C GLY A 181 4.48 22.91 7.40
N ASP A 182 4.50 21.69 7.95
CA ASP A 182 3.49 20.67 7.69
C ASP A 182 2.54 20.52 8.89
N ALA A 183 1.37 21.15 8.79
CA ALA A 183 0.34 21.10 9.82
C ALA A 183 -0.18 19.67 10.10
N CYS A 184 -0.18 18.77 9.10
CA CYS A 184 -0.67 17.39 9.26
C CYS A 184 0.18 16.59 10.25
N THR A 185 1.45 16.96 10.44
CA THR A 185 2.36 16.34 11.41
C THR A 185 2.24 16.86 12.85
N THR A 186 1.24 17.71 13.11
CA THR A 186 1.01 18.36 14.43
C THR A 186 -0.37 18.08 15.03
N ASP A 187 -1.23 17.33 14.35
CA ASP A 187 -2.59 17.06 14.82
C ASP A 187 -2.59 16.13 16.05
N SER A 188 -2.89 16.70 17.22
CA SER A 188 -2.99 15.98 18.50
C SER A 188 -4.10 14.91 18.58
N SER A 189 -4.99 14.82 17.58
CA SER A 189 -5.99 13.75 17.47
C SER A 189 -5.47 12.49 16.77
N ALA A 190 -4.25 12.53 16.21
CA ALA A 190 -3.59 11.35 15.65
C ALA A 190 -3.27 10.33 16.76
N GLU A 191 -3.69 9.08 16.58
CA GLU A 191 -3.32 7.98 17.46
C GLU A 191 -1.81 7.70 17.37
N PRO A 192 -1.10 7.53 18.50
CA PRO A 192 0.32 7.26 18.47
C PRO A 192 0.64 5.85 17.92
N PRO A 193 1.86 5.62 17.39
CA PRO A 193 2.28 4.30 16.92
C PRO A 193 2.04 3.18 17.95
N PHE A 194 1.30 2.14 17.53
CA PHE A 194 0.96 0.95 18.30
C PHE A 194 0.72 -0.28 17.39
N LEU A 195 0.72 -1.49 17.96
CA LEU A 195 0.34 -2.71 17.26
C LEU A 195 -1.09 -3.12 17.67
N ALA A 196 -2.04 -2.92 16.75
CA ALA A 196 -3.43 -3.33 16.97
C ALA A 196 -3.56 -4.82 17.32
N TYR A 197 -4.44 -5.12 18.27
CA TYR A 197 -4.68 -6.41 18.92
C TYR A 197 -3.50 -7.02 19.71
N SER A 198 -2.42 -6.26 19.96
CA SER A 198 -1.40 -6.68 20.93
C SER A 198 -2.02 -6.84 22.32
N PRO A 199 -1.66 -7.90 23.09
CA PRO A 199 -2.01 -7.96 24.50
C PRO A 199 -1.33 -6.80 25.26
N SER A 200 -1.98 -6.37 26.34
CA SER A 200 -1.35 -5.46 27.32
C SER A 200 -0.37 -6.23 28.19
N GLY A 201 0.83 -5.71 28.38
CA GLY A 201 1.87 -6.34 29.20
C GLY A 201 2.99 -5.38 29.59
N ASN A 202 3.86 -5.82 30.49
CA ASN A 202 5.12 -5.17 30.80
C ASN A 202 6.18 -6.29 30.88
N VAL A 203 7.19 -6.21 30.01
CA VAL A 203 8.23 -7.23 29.86
C VAL A 203 9.57 -6.53 29.97
N THR A 204 10.51 -7.16 30.69
CA THR A 204 11.90 -6.71 30.80
C THR A 204 12.77 -7.94 30.62
N ALA A 205 13.49 -8.00 29.52
CA ALA A 205 14.36 -9.11 29.15
C ALA A 205 15.46 -8.64 28.18
N SER A 206 16.45 -9.48 27.94
CA SER A 206 17.44 -9.27 26.88
C SER A 206 16.77 -9.22 25.51
N VAL A 207 17.34 -8.44 24.59
CA VAL A 207 16.86 -8.30 23.21
C VAL A 207 17.67 -9.21 22.27
N VAL A 208 16.99 -9.89 21.34
CA VAL A 208 17.60 -10.61 20.22
C VAL A 208 17.11 -9.99 18.92
N TYR A 209 18.04 -9.67 18.01
CA TYR A 209 17.70 -9.18 16.68
C TYR A 209 17.38 -10.36 15.76
N ALA A 210 16.15 -10.42 15.25
CA ALA A 210 15.62 -11.52 14.45
C ALA A 210 15.30 -11.10 13.01
N ASN A 211 16.11 -10.19 12.43
CA ASN A 211 16.04 -9.77 11.03
C ASN A 211 14.64 -9.30 10.59
N TYR A 212 13.90 -10.08 9.79
CA TYR A 212 12.52 -9.77 9.40
C TYR A 212 11.47 -10.56 10.20
N GLY A 213 11.86 -11.40 11.16
CA GLY A 213 10.92 -12.21 11.95
C GLY A 213 10.15 -13.22 11.10
N SER A 214 10.80 -13.82 10.10
CA SER A 214 10.30 -15.04 9.46
C SER A 214 10.61 -16.26 10.32
N GLN A 215 9.90 -17.37 10.08
CA GLN A 215 10.20 -18.65 10.73
C GLN A 215 11.67 -19.07 10.48
N GLN A 216 12.18 -18.79 9.29
CA GLN A 216 13.56 -19.06 8.90
C GLN A 216 14.56 -18.19 9.67
N ASP A 217 14.23 -16.92 9.96
CA ASP A 217 15.09 -16.05 10.77
C ASP A 217 15.22 -16.58 12.21
N PHE A 218 14.10 -16.99 12.83
CA PHE A 218 14.12 -17.55 14.19
C PHE A 218 14.78 -18.94 14.24
N GLN A 219 14.47 -19.83 13.31
CA GLN A 219 15.15 -21.14 13.22
C GLN A 219 16.66 -20.97 13.02
N TRP A 220 17.09 -20.02 12.18
CA TRP A 220 18.52 -19.75 12.00
C TRP A 220 19.21 -19.32 13.30
N LEU A 221 18.56 -18.49 14.13
CA LEU A 221 19.08 -18.12 15.46
C LEU A 221 19.23 -19.36 16.36
N VAL A 222 18.24 -20.25 16.39
CA VAL A 222 18.31 -21.53 17.13
C VAL A 222 19.46 -22.40 16.60
N ASP A 223 19.64 -22.49 15.29
CA ASP A 223 20.72 -23.25 14.65
C ASP A 223 22.11 -22.68 14.96
N GLN A 224 22.21 -21.36 15.23
CA GLN A 224 23.43 -20.73 15.76
C GLN A 224 23.62 -20.91 17.28
N GLY A 225 22.73 -21.64 17.96
CA GLY A 225 22.79 -21.87 19.41
C GLY A 225 22.39 -20.65 20.24
N ILE A 226 21.67 -19.68 19.66
CA ILE A 226 21.16 -18.52 20.38
C ILE A 226 19.89 -18.94 21.13
N ASP A 227 19.93 -18.85 22.46
CA ASP A 227 18.74 -18.98 23.28
C ASP A 227 17.75 -17.84 22.97
N LEU A 228 16.48 -18.19 22.79
CA LEU A 228 15.38 -17.27 22.47
C LEU A 228 14.36 -17.17 23.62
N ASN A 229 14.31 -18.17 24.50
CA ASN A 229 13.22 -18.30 25.45
C ASN A 229 13.22 -17.14 26.46
N GLY A 230 12.06 -16.51 26.63
CA GLY A 230 11.84 -15.37 27.52
C GLY A 230 12.48 -14.04 27.06
N LYS A 231 12.99 -13.93 25.82
CA LYS A 231 13.68 -12.72 25.31
C LYS A 231 12.75 -11.85 24.45
N ILE A 232 13.15 -10.61 24.19
CA ILE A 232 12.41 -9.66 23.33
C ILE A 232 12.96 -9.70 21.90
N ALA A 233 12.09 -9.80 20.89
CA ALA A 233 12.44 -9.89 19.49
C ALA A 233 12.49 -8.52 18.82
N LEU A 234 13.68 -8.03 18.44
CA LEU A 234 13.79 -6.87 17.57
C LEU A 234 13.74 -7.30 16.10
N VAL A 235 12.67 -6.92 15.41
CA VAL A 235 12.40 -7.29 14.00
C VAL A 235 12.13 -6.07 13.12
N ARG A 236 12.41 -6.20 11.83
CA ARG A 236 12.13 -5.19 10.80
C ARG A 236 10.83 -5.49 10.07
N TYR A 237 10.11 -4.42 9.68
CA TYR A 237 9.00 -4.50 8.73
C TYR A 237 9.46 -4.91 7.33
N GLY A 238 8.53 -5.46 6.53
CA GLY A 238 8.80 -6.03 5.20
C GLY A 238 8.75 -7.56 5.18
N THR A 239 8.95 -8.14 3.99
CA THR A 239 8.95 -9.58 3.60
C THR A 239 7.70 -10.41 3.94
N ASN A 240 7.21 -10.40 5.17
CA ASN A 240 6.04 -11.15 5.63
C ASN A 240 5.05 -10.27 6.42
N TYR A 241 3.81 -10.76 6.58
CA TYR A 241 2.77 -10.06 7.34
C TYR A 241 3.17 -9.91 8.82
N ARG A 242 2.95 -8.72 9.38
CA ARG A 242 3.35 -8.36 10.76
C ARG A 242 2.86 -9.33 11.84
N GLY A 243 1.65 -9.89 11.69
CA GLY A 243 1.13 -10.89 12.63
C GLY A 243 1.88 -12.22 12.61
N LEU A 244 2.48 -12.61 11.47
CA LEU A 244 3.30 -13.82 11.36
C LEU A 244 4.64 -13.65 12.08
N LYS A 245 5.16 -12.43 12.19
CA LYS A 245 6.38 -12.12 12.98
C LYS A 245 6.13 -12.38 14.47
N VAL A 246 4.98 -11.93 14.98
CA VAL A 246 4.54 -12.17 16.36
C VAL A 246 4.29 -13.65 16.62
N LEU A 247 3.66 -14.36 15.67
CA LEU A 247 3.43 -15.80 15.78
C LEU A 247 4.75 -16.58 15.83
N ALA A 248 5.69 -16.30 14.92
CA ALA A 248 6.98 -16.97 14.90
C ALA A 248 7.78 -16.69 16.18
N ALA A 249 7.75 -15.46 16.70
CA ALA A 249 8.37 -15.11 17.98
C ALA A 249 7.75 -15.90 19.14
N LEU A 250 6.43 -16.00 19.20
CA LEU A 250 5.70 -16.76 20.22
C LEU A 250 6.03 -18.25 20.18
N GLU A 251 6.07 -18.85 18.99
CA GLU A 251 6.40 -20.27 18.80
C GLU A 251 7.84 -20.60 19.21
N HIS A 252 8.75 -19.62 19.16
CA HIS A 252 10.13 -19.73 19.66
C HIS A 252 10.30 -19.29 21.12
N GLY A 253 9.21 -19.05 21.85
CA GLY A 253 9.22 -18.73 23.28
C GLY A 253 9.66 -17.30 23.61
N MET A 254 9.68 -16.38 22.65
CA MET A 254 9.95 -14.96 22.91
C MET A 254 8.84 -14.36 23.78
N ALA A 255 9.22 -13.43 24.67
CA ALA A 255 8.31 -12.78 25.61
C ALA A 255 7.68 -11.48 25.09
N GLY A 256 8.20 -10.90 24.00
CA GLY A 256 7.74 -9.67 23.37
C GLY A 256 8.50 -9.33 22.09
#